data_AF-A0A095B452-F1
#
_entry.id   AF-A0A095B452-F1
#
_cell.length_a   1.000
_cell.length_b   1.000
_cell.length_c   1.000
_cell.angle_alpha   90.00
_cell.angle_beta   90.00
_cell.angle_gamma   90.00
#
_symmetry.space_group_name_H-M   'P 1'
#
loop_
_entity.id
_entity.type
_entity.pdbx_description
1 polymer ?
#
loop_
_entity_poly.entity_id
_entity_poly.type
_entity_poly.pdbx_seq_one_letter_code
_entity_poly.pdbx_strand_id
1 'polypeptide(L)'
;MNGWWFAAGCVGLYPLLWAFTARKWKRHAVALAARRENVGREQFLAMLAGDCERDVAEFLWDEWLSEWSYWQDGLTPHPDDDFLKDLPIDDEGPQDWLEHYCDGRGLEWRRWTNWDQSQPTTVRNFARWLSNGPASPVADVAA
;
A
#
# COMPACT_ATOMS: atom_id res chain seq x y z
N MET A 1 24.15 -36.23 -15.32
CA MET A 1 23.88 -35.81 -13.93
C MET A 1 22.36 -35.68 -13.77
N ASN A 2 21.74 -36.51 -12.94
CA ASN A 2 20.29 -36.63 -12.81
C ASN A 2 19.66 -35.37 -12.20
N GLY A 3 18.60 -34.85 -12.84
CA GLY A 3 17.83 -33.67 -12.39
C GLY A 3 17.14 -33.80 -11.03
N TRP A 4 17.20 -34.97 -10.40
CA TRP A 4 16.64 -35.22 -9.07
C TRP A 4 17.38 -34.47 -7.95
N TRP A 5 18.70 -34.28 -8.08
CA TRP A 5 19.49 -33.48 -7.14
C TRP A 5 19.19 -31.97 -7.25
N PHE A 6 18.84 -31.50 -8.45
CA PHE A 6 18.37 -30.12 -8.66
C PHE A 6 17.00 -29.90 -8.02
N ALA A 7 16.05 -30.83 -8.23
CA ALA A 7 14.73 -30.75 -7.61
C ALA A 7 14.80 -30.81 -6.08
N ALA A 8 15.60 -31.71 -5.50
CA ALA A 8 15.79 -31.81 -4.06
C ALA A 8 16.48 -30.57 -3.47
N GLY A 9 17.43 -29.96 -4.20
CA GLY A 9 18.04 -28.69 -3.83
C GLY A 9 17.05 -27.53 -3.80
N CYS A 10 16.17 -27.43 -4.80
CA CYS A 10 15.11 -26.40 -4.84
C CYS A 10 14.08 -26.57 -3.72
N VAL A 11 13.68 -27.81 -3.41
CA VAL A 11 12.70 -28.12 -2.34
C VAL A 11 13.25 -27.81 -0.95
N GLY A 12 14.55 -27.92 -0.71
CA GLY A 12 15.18 -27.52 0.55
C GLY A 12 15.49 -26.03 0.63
N LEU A 13 15.88 -25.40 -0.48
CA LEU A 13 16.23 -23.99 -0.54
C LEU A 13 14.99 -23.09 -0.36
N TYR A 14 13.85 -23.46 -0.96
CA TYR A 14 12.61 -22.70 -0.86
C TYR A 14 12.14 -22.45 0.59
N PRO A 15 11.96 -23.47 1.47
CA PRO A 15 11.53 -23.25 2.84
C PRO A 15 12.58 -22.50 3.67
N LEU A 16 13.87 -22.64 3.35
CA LEU A 16 14.93 -21.87 4.01
C LEU A 16 14.85 -20.38 3.65
N LEU A 17 14.69 -20.06 2.36
CA LEU A 17 14.50 -18.68 1.90
C LEU A 17 13.22 -18.09 2.49
N TRP A 18 12.12 -18.84 2.45
CA TRP A 18 10.84 -18.43 3.04
C TRP A 18 10.96 -18.17 4.55
N ALA A 19 11.64 -19.05 5.31
CA ALA A 19 11.84 -18.84 6.73
C ALA A 19 12.75 -17.64 7.03
N PHE A 20 13.70 -17.33 6.13
CA PHE A 20 14.56 -16.15 6.27
C PHE A 20 13.79 -14.86 5.98
N THR A 21 13.01 -14.82 4.90
CA THR A 21 12.18 -13.65 4.56
C THR A 21 11.11 -13.42 5.61
N ALA A 22 10.41 -14.47 6.06
CA ALA A 22 9.42 -14.38 7.14
C ALA A 22 10.01 -13.80 8.43
N ARG A 23 11.22 -14.25 8.83
CA ARG A 23 11.91 -13.68 10.01
C ARG A 23 12.34 -12.25 9.79
N LYS A 24 12.85 -11.88 8.61
CA LYS A 24 13.23 -10.50 8.28
C LYS A 24 12.01 -9.59 8.42
N TRP A 25 10.90 -9.94 7.78
CA TRP A 25 9.69 -9.14 7.80
C TRP A 25 9.10 -9.04 9.21
N LYS A 26 9.05 -10.13 9.97
CA LYS A 26 8.64 -10.07 11.38
C LYS A 26 9.48 -9.08 12.20
N ARG A 27 10.81 -9.07 12.03
CA ARG A 27 11.67 -8.10 12.75
C ARG A 27 11.42 -6.66 12.31
N HIS A 28 11.17 -6.43 11.02
CA HIS A 28 10.78 -5.12 10.51
C HIS A 28 9.44 -4.67 11.08
N ALA A 29 8.45 -5.57 11.16
CA ALA A 29 7.14 -5.31 11.75
C ALA A 29 7.26 -4.83 13.21
N VAL A 30 8.01 -5.58 14.02
CA VAL A 30 8.26 -5.26 15.43
C VAL A 30 8.96 -3.92 15.55
N ALA A 31 9.95 -3.65 14.70
CA ALA A 31 10.66 -2.37 14.71
C ALA A 31 9.75 -1.20 14.30
N LEU A 32 8.86 -1.41 13.33
CA LEU A 32 7.85 -0.45 12.89
C LEU A 32 6.83 -0.16 14.00
N ALA A 33 6.32 -1.23 14.65
CA ALA A 33 5.40 -1.10 15.78
C ALA A 33 6.04 -0.44 17.00
N ALA A 34 7.37 -0.56 17.19
CA ALA A 34 8.08 0.06 18.29
C ALA A 34 8.40 1.56 18.06
N ARG A 35 8.48 2.00 16.79
CA ARG A 35 8.89 3.38 16.44
C ARG A 35 7.71 4.33 16.22
N ARG A 36 6.50 3.83 16.01
CA ARG A 36 5.29 4.65 15.82
C ARG A 36 4.08 4.09 16.57
N GLU A 37 3.10 4.95 16.80
CA GLU A 37 1.81 4.56 17.34
C GLU A 37 1.02 3.74 16.31
N ASN A 38 0.33 2.69 16.77
CA ASN A 38 -0.70 2.02 15.99
C ASN A 38 -2.02 2.75 16.23
N VAL A 39 -2.42 3.54 15.24
CA VAL A 39 -3.62 4.37 15.32
C VAL A 39 -4.86 3.56 14.96
N GLY A 40 -6.00 3.90 15.57
CA GLY A 40 -7.30 3.38 15.16
C GLY A 40 -7.85 4.12 13.95
N ARG A 41 -8.91 3.57 13.34
CA ARG A 41 -9.56 4.13 12.13
C ARG A 41 -9.86 5.62 12.25
N GLU A 42 -10.59 6.04 13.28
CA GLU A 42 -10.98 7.46 13.40
C GLU A 42 -9.77 8.40 13.61
N GLN A 43 -8.71 7.92 14.25
CA GLN A 43 -7.47 8.70 14.41
C GLN A 43 -6.71 8.78 13.08
N PHE A 44 -6.67 7.71 12.30
CA PHE A 44 -6.15 7.71 10.93
C PHE A 44 -6.91 8.71 10.05
N LEU A 45 -8.24 8.69 10.06
CA LEU A 45 -9.08 9.64 9.32
C LEU A 45 -8.83 11.08 9.77
N ALA A 46 -8.73 11.31 11.09
CA ALA A 46 -8.43 12.63 11.63
C ALA A 46 -7.05 13.14 11.20
N MET A 47 -6.06 12.26 11.11
CA MET A 47 -4.71 12.61 10.66
C MET A 47 -4.66 12.97 9.17
N LEU A 48 -5.60 12.49 8.35
CA LEU A 48 -5.71 12.79 6.91
C LEU A 48 -6.73 13.89 6.58
N ALA A 49 -7.47 14.41 7.55
CA ALA A 49 -8.58 15.33 7.31
C ALA A 49 -8.22 16.65 6.59
N GLY A 50 -6.93 17.03 6.56
CA GLY A 50 -6.43 18.19 5.82
C GLY A 50 -5.75 17.85 4.48
N ASP A 51 -5.66 16.56 4.13
CA ASP A 51 -4.87 16.05 3.01
C ASP A 51 -5.73 15.47 1.89
N CYS A 52 -6.91 14.94 2.22
CA CYS A 52 -7.85 14.37 1.27
C CYS A 52 -9.28 14.43 1.81
N GLU A 53 -10.25 14.13 0.94
CA GLU A 53 -11.62 13.90 1.34
C GLU A 53 -11.75 12.67 2.26
N ARG A 54 -12.76 12.70 3.14
CA ARG A 54 -12.98 11.63 4.11
C ARG A 54 -13.17 10.27 3.42
N ASP A 55 -13.84 10.22 2.27
CA ASP A 55 -14.11 8.96 1.55
C ASP A 55 -12.84 8.35 0.95
N VAL A 56 -11.86 9.17 0.55
CA VAL A 56 -10.51 8.71 0.16
C VAL A 56 -9.81 8.11 1.36
N ALA A 57 -9.82 8.79 2.51
CA ALA A 57 -9.20 8.29 3.72
C ALA A 57 -9.86 6.99 4.22
N GLU A 58 -11.18 6.87 4.12
CA GLU A 58 -11.91 5.66 4.47
C GLU A 58 -11.59 4.50 3.53
N PHE A 59 -11.54 4.74 2.22
CA PHE A 59 -11.09 3.76 1.23
C PHE A 59 -9.69 3.24 1.57
N LEU A 60 -8.74 4.14 1.81
CA LEU A 60 -7.34 3.75 2.10
C LEU A 60 -7.21 2.95 3.38
N TRP A 61 -7.99 3.30 4.41
CA TRP A 61 -8.02 2.50 5.63
C TRP A 61 -8.51 1.08 5.34
N ASP A 62 -9.62 0.94 4.62
CA ASP A 62 -10.23 -0.37 4.36
C ASP A 62 -9.36 -1.24 3.43
N GLU A 63 -8.81 -0.65 2.38
CA GLU A 63 -7.91 -1.32 1.42
C GLU A 63 -6.66 -1.86 2.12
N TRP A 64 -5.97 -1.01 2.89
CA TRP A 64 -4.71 -1.38 3.53
C TRP A 64 -4.87 -2.12 4.85
N LEU A 65 -6.03 -2.03 5.53
CA LEU A 65 -6.26 -2.85 6.71
C LEU A 65 -6.13 -4.33 6.36
N SER A 66 -6.54 -4.75 5.16
CA SER A 66 -6.35 -6.12 4.69
C SER A 66 -4.86 -6.48 4.64
N GLU A 67 -4.05 -5.67 3.96
CA GLU A 67 -2.60 -5.84 3.82
C GLU A 67 -1.85 -5.78 5.17
N TRP A 68 -2.28 -4.91 6.09
CA TRP A 68 -1.66 -4.74 7.42
C TRP A 68 -2.14 -5.79 8.43
N SER A 69 -3.32 -6.37 8.23
CA SER A 69 -3.86 -7.42 9.11
C SER A 69 -3.06 -8.73 9.06
N TYR A 70 -2.32 -8.96 7.97
CA TYR A 70 -1.43 -10.12 7.85
C TYR A 70 -0.21 -10.04 8.78
N TRP A 71 0.03 -8.90 9.42
CA TRP A 71 1.16 -8.69 10.31
C TRP A 71 0.85 -9.15 11.73
N GLN A 72 1.67 -10.07 12.24
CA GLN A 72 1.47 -10.72 13.54
C GLN A 72 1.43 -9.77 14.75
N ASP A 73 1.91 -8.53 14.60
CA ASP A 73 2.07 -7.57 15.70
C ASP A 73 0.99 -6.48 15.75
N GLY A 74 -0.13 -6.67 15.02
CA GLY A 74 -1.27 -5.75 15.10
C GLY A 74 -0.95 -4.36 14.56
N LEU A 75 -0.09 -4.29 13.54
CA LEU A 75 0.17 -3.06 12.81
C LEU A 75 -1.12 -2.55 12.19
N THR A 76 -1.41 -1.28 12.38
CA THR A 76 -2.49 -0.59 11.67
C THR A 76 -1.92 0.35 10.62
N PRO A 77 -2.64 0.65 9.54
CA PRO A 77 -2.21 1.68 8.59
C PRO A 77 -1.91 3.00 9.29
N HIS A 78 -0.83 3.67 8.91
CA HIS A 78 -0.45 4.97 9.47
C HIS A 78 -0.13 5.96 8.34
N PRO A 79 -0.58 7.22 8.41
CA PRO A 79 -0.42 8.19 7.32
C PRO A 79 1.02 8.46 6.88
N ASP A 80 1.96 8.30 7.81
CA ASP A 80 3.37 8.59 7.55
C ASP A 80 4.19 7.32 7.23
N ASP A 81 3.57 6.15 7.13
CA ASP A 81 4.26 4.93 6.69
C ASP A 81 4.63 5.03 5.21
N ASP A 82 5.89 4.74 4.89
CA ASP A 82 6.36 4.62 3.50
C ASP A 82 6.08 3.20 3.01
N PHE A 83 5.05 3.03 2.18
CA PHE A 83 4.58 1.69 1.80
C PHE A 83 5.55 0.91 0.91
N LEU A 84 6.56 1.55 0.30
CA LEU A 84 7.61 0.83 -0.45
C LEU A 84 8.85 0.53 0.40
N LYS A 85 9.10 1.28 1.47
CA LYS A 85 10.32 1.12 2.30
C LYS A 85 10.07 0.43 3.62
N ASP A 86 8.95 0.75 4.26
CA ASP A 86 8.60 0.23 5.56
C ASP A 86 7.86 -1.10 5.46
N LEU A 87 7.31 -1.38 4.27
CA LEU A 87 6.46 -2.52 4.01
C LEU A 87 6.97 -3.32 2.79
N PRO A 88 6.73 -4.64 2.76
CA PRO A 88 6.98 -5.57 1.66
C PRO A 88 5.87 -5.46 0.61
N ILE A 89 5.32 -4.27 0.42
CA ILE A 89 4.32 -4.08 -0.62
C ILE A 89 5.08 -4.00 -1.92
N ASP A 90 4.59 -4.74 -2.91
CA ASP A 90 5.18 -4.73 -4.24
C ASP A 90 4.96 -3.36 -4.91
N ASP A 91 5.81 -3.02 -5.87
CA ASP A 91 5.72 -1.74 -6.58
C ASP A 91 4.47 -1.63 -7.48
N GLU A 92 3.80 -2.75 -7.77
CA GLU A 92 2.51 -2.82 -8.45
C GLU A 92 1.32 -2.45 -7.54
N GLY A 93 1.45 -2.61 -6.21
CA GLY A 93 0.36 -2.38 -5.25
C GLY A 93 -0.32 -1.01 -5.36
N PRO A 94 0.42 0.11 -5.48
CA PRO A 94 -0.19 1.43 -5.67
C PRO A 94 -1.08 1.57 -6.92
N GLN A 95 -0.74 0.87 -8.00
CA GLN A 95 -1.55 0.87 -9.21
C GLN A 95 -2.85 0.09 -8.98
N ASP A 96 -2.78 -1.09 -8.37
CA ASP A 96 -3.96 -1.89 -8.03
C ASP A 96 -4.95 -1.12 -7.15
N TRP A 97 -4.44 -0.39 -6.14
CA TRP A 97 -5.29 0.43 -5.26
C TRP A 97 -5.96 1.59 -6.00
N LEU A 98 -5.28 2.20 -6.97
CA LEU A 98 -5.91 3.22 -7.83
C LEU A 98 -7.05 2.59 -8.65
N GLU A 99 -6.83 1.44 -9.25
CA GLU A 99 -7.84 0.75 -10.05
C GLU A 99 -9.07 0.41 -9.19
N HIS A 100 -8.87 -0.16 -8.00
CA HIS A 100 -9.96 -0.43 -7.05
C HIS A 100 -10.72 0.84 -6.62
N TYR A 101 -10.00 1.93 -6.34
CA TYR A 101 -10.60 3.22 -6.00
C TYR A 101 -11.50 3.75 -7.12
N CYS A 102 -11.03 3.65 -8.36
CA CYS A 102 -11.73 4.10 -9.56
C CYS A 102 -12.93 3.22 -9.90
N ASP A 103 -12.79 1.90 -9.84
CA ASP A 103 -13.85 0.94 -10.12
C ASP A 103 -15.05 1.12 -9.18
N GLY A 104 -14.79 1.34 -7.89
CA GLY A 104 -15.83 1.61 -6.89
C GLY A 104 -16.60 2.92 -7.14
N ARG A 105 -16.09 3.81 -7.98
CA ARG A 105 -16.64 5.16 -8.25
C ARG A 105 -17.02 5.39 -9.72
N GLY A 106 -16.85 4.40 -10.58
CA GLY A 106 -17.08 4.54 -12.03
C GLY A 106 -16.14 5.55 -12.70
N LEU A 107 -14.91 5.69 -12.18
CA LEU A 107 -13.89 6.59 -12.71
C LEU A 107 -12.93 5.82 -13.62
N GLU A 108 -12.27 6.52 -14.55
CA GLU A 108 -11.22 5.94 -15.39
C GLU A 108 -9.84 6.23 -14.77
N TRP A 109 -9.19 5.19 -14.23
CA TRP A 109 -7.88 5.31 -13.59
C TRP A 109 -6.80 5.88 -14.52
N ARG A 110 -6.90 5.65 -15.84
CA ARG A 110 -5.95 6.18 -16.84
C ARG A 110 -5.93 7.71 -16.92
N ARG A 111 -6.92 8.37 -16.31
CA ARG A 111 -7.00 9.83 -16.25
C ARG A 111 -6.28 10.42 -15.03
N TRP A 112 -5.74 9.59 -14.14
CA TRP A 112 -4.93 10.07 -13.04
C TRP A 112 -3.62 10.68 -13.54
N THR A 113 -3.19 11.72 -12.86
CA THR A 113 -1.86 12.29 -13.09
C THR A 113 -0.79 11.30 -12.66
N ASN A 114 0.37 11.28 -13.33
CA ASN A 114 1.48 10.44 -12.90
C ASN A 114 1.94 10.83 -11.48
N TRP A 115 2.39 9.84 -10.71
CA TRP A 115 3.02 10.09 -9.42
C TRP A 115 4.29 10.95 -9.58
N ASP A 116 4.42 11.96 -8.74
CA ASP A 116 5.64 12.76 -8.65
C ASP A 116 6.72 11.95 -7.90
N GLN A 117 7.67 11.39 -8.65
CA GLN A 117 8.75 10.56 -8.12
C GLN A 117 9.67 11.30 -7.12
N SER A 118 9.58 12.63 -7.01
CA SER A 118 10.31 13.37 -5.99
C SER A 118 9.66 13.27 -4.60
N GLN A 119 8.39 12.86 -4.53
CA GLN A 119 7.64 12.74 -3.29
C GLN A 119 7.83 11.36 -2.65
N PRO A 120 7.97 11.30 -1.31
CA PRO A 120 7.95 10.04 -0.58
C PRO A 120 6.63 9.29 -0.81
N THR A 121 6.73 7.97 -0.99
CA THR A 121 5.63 6.99 -1.08
C THR A 121 4.97 6.75 0.27
N THR A 122 4.62 7.83 0.95
CA THR A 122 3.86 7.78 2.19
C THR A 122 2.38 7.65 1.88
N VAL A 123 1.65 7.00 2.79
CA VAL A 123 0.19 6.94 2.76
C VAL A 123 -0.43 8.33 2.54
N ARG A 124 0.05 9.34 3.28
CA ARG A 124 -0.46 10.71 3.22
C ARG A 124 -0.31 11.32 1.83
N ASN A 125 0.84 11.15 1.20
CA ASN A 125 1.05 11.67 -0.15
C ASN A 125 0.20 10.91 -1.17
N PHE A 126 0.01 9.60 -0.98
CA PHE A 126 -0.88 8.81 -1.83
C PHE A 126 -2.33 9.27 -1.72
N ALA A 127 -2.79 9.56 -0.50
CA ALA A 127 -4.12 10.12 -0.24
C ALA A 127 -4.31 11.49 -0.94
N ARG A 128 -3.31 12.38 -0.83
CA ARG A 128 -3.34 13.68 -1.55
C ARG A 128 -3.41 13.49 -3.05
N TRP A 129 -2.63 12.57 -3.60
CA TRP A 129 -2.61 12.31 -5.03
C TRP A 129 -3.93 11.69 -5.54
N LEU A 130 -4.52 10.76 -4.78
CA LEU A 130 -5.86 10.24 -5.05
C LEU A 130 -6.92 11.35 -5.03
N SER A 131 -6.88 12.22 -4.03
CA SER A 131 -7.80 13.36 -3.89
C SER A 131 -7.69 14.36 -5.04
N ASN A 132 -6.47 14.69 -5.47
CA ASN A 132 -6.20 15.63 -6.57
C ASN A 132 -6.39 15.02 -7.98
N GLY A 133 -6.97 13.83 -8.06
CA GLY A 133 -6.83 12.85 -9.14
C GLY A 133 -7.04 13.31 -10.58
N PRO A 134 -8.29 13.46 -11.08
CA PRO A 134 -8.50 13.53 -12.52
C PRO A 134 -7.78 14.74 -13.11
N ALA A 135 -6.95 14.49 -14.12
CA ALA A 135 -6.23 15.51 -14.86
C ALA A 135 -7.22 16.48 -15.54
N SER A 136 -7.61 17.55 -14.84
CA SER A 136 -8.57 18.56 -15.30
C SER A 136 -9.97 18.01 -15.70
N PRO A 137 -11.02 18.84 -15.60
CA PRO A 137 -12.30 18.50 -16.20
C PRO A 137 -12.08 18.36 -17.71
N VAL A 138 -12.40 17.19 -18.26
CA VAL A 138 -12.71 17.08 -19.69
C VAL A 138 -13.88 18.02 -19.90
N ALA A 139 -13.64 19.12 -20.59
CA ALA A 139 -14.74 19.94 -21.10
C ALA A 139 -15.67 19.00 -21.84
N ASP A 140 -16.93 18.94 -21.41
CA ASP A 140 -18.01 18.28 -22.14
C ASP A 140 -17.94 18.72 -23.59
N VAL A 141 -17.39 17.89 -24.47
CA VAL A 141 -17.56 18.06 -25.90
C VAL A 141 -18.94 17.49 -26.20
N ALA A 142 -19.95 18.33 -26.02
CA ALA A 142 -21.24 18.14 -26.64
C ALA A 142 -21.03 18.00 -28.17
N ALA A 143 -21.47 16.88 -28.72
CA ALA A 143 -21.77 16.70 -30.14
C ALA A 143 -23.02 15.82 -30.27
#